data_AF-A0A951NIG2-F1
#
_entry.id   AF-A0A951NIG2-F1
#
_cell.length_a   1.000
_cell.length_b   1.000
_cell.length_c   1.000
_cell.angle_alpha   90.00
_cell.angle_beta   90.00
_cell.angle_gamma   90.00
#
_symmetry.space_group_name_H-M   'P 1'
#
loop_
_entity.id
_entity.type
_entity.pdbx_description
1 polymer ?
#
loop_
_entity_poly.entity_id
_entity_poly.type
_entity_poly.pdbx_seq_one_letter_code
_entity_poly.pdbx_strand_id
1 'polypeptide(L)' 'MAVEDEQRQLDQVRIHLEQEFSDRVPADVVARHFADIVGRYEGVPVRTFLPVLVRRQTKELLASNE' A
#
# COMPACT_ATOMS: atom_id res chain seq x y z
N MET A 1 16.69 12.26 0.38
CA MET A 1 17.22 10.88 0.41
C MET A 1 16.24 9.91 1.08
N ALA A 2 16.19 9.73 2.40
CA ALA A 2 15.35 8.67 3.01
C ALA A 2 13.84 8.75 2.69
N VAL A 3 13.28 9.98 2.67
CA VAL A 3 11.85 10.20 2.34
C VAL A 3 11.54 9.95 0.86
N GLU A 4 12.47 10.26 -0.04
CA GLU A 4 12.30 10.01 -1.48
C GLU A 4 12.39 8.51 -1.80
N ASP A 5 13.25 7.78 -1.08
CA ASP A 5 13.34 6.32 -1.21
C ASP A 5 12.08 5.62 -0.67
N GLU A 6 11.51 6.12 0.44
CA GLU A 6 10.23 5.64 0.98
C GLU A 6 9.08 5.83 -0.02
N GLN A 7 8.94 7.03 -0.59
CA GLN A 7 7.88 7.31 -1.55
C GLN A 7 7.99 6.39 -2.79
N ARG A 8 9.21 6.20 -3.32
CA ARG A 8 9.45 5.27 -4.44
C ARG A 8 9.08 3.83 -4.08
N GLN A 9 9.39 3.38 -2.87
CA GLN A 9 9.04 2.04 -2.40
C GLN A 9 7.52 1.88 -2.27
N LEU A 10 6.82 2.89 -1.75
CA LEU A 10 5.36 2.88 -1.67
C LEU A 10 4.70 2.86 -3.05
N ASP A 11 5.20 3.64 -4.00
CA ASP A 11 4.70 3.63 -5.38
C ASP A 11 4.90 2.27 -6.05
N GLN A 12 6.05 1.63 -5.84
CA GLN A 12 6.29 0.26 -6.33
C GLN A 12 5.34 -0.76 -5.71
N VAL A 13 5.09 -0.68 -4.39
CA VAL A 13 4.14 -1.56 -3.71
C VAL A 13 2.73 -1.35 -4.28
N ARG A 14 2.31 -0.10 -4.47
CA ARG A 14 1.00 0.23 -5.05
C ARG A 14 0.83 -0.38 -6.44
N ILE A 15 1.79 -0.14 -7.35
CA ILE A 15 1.76 -0.69 -8.71
C ILE A 15 1.69 -2.22 -8.69
N HIS A 16 2.48 -2.85 -7.81
CA HIS A 16 2.46 -4.31 -7.69
C HIS A 16 1.11 -4.85 -7.19
N LEU A 17 0.46 -4.16 -6.25
CA LEU A 17 -0.87 -4.53 -5.76
C LEU A 17 -1.95 -4.31 -6.83
N GLU A 18 -1.89 -3.19 -7.56
CA GLU A 18 -2.79 -2.91 -8.69
C GLU A 18 -2.68 -4.01 -9.76
N GLN A 19 -1.47 -4.49 -10.04
CA GLN A 19 -1.23 -5.63 -10.94
C GLN A 19 -1.74 -6.95 -10.35
N GLU A 20 -1.39 -7.27 -9.10
CA GLU A 20 -1.74 -8.53 -8.43
C GLU A 20 -3.26 -8.74 -8.31
N PHE A 21 -4.02 -7.65 -8.12
CA PHE A 21 -5.47 -7.70 -7.96
C PHE A 21 -6.25 -7.27 -9.19
N SER A 22 -5.59 -6.97 -10.32
CA SER A 22 -6.21 -6.42 -11.53
C SER A 22 -7.38 -7.24 -12.07
N ASP A 23 -7.33 -8.57 -11.93
CA ASP A 23 -8.40 -9.48 -12.40
C ASP A 23 -9.65 -9.48 -11.51
N ARG A 24 -9.56 -8.98 -10.27
CA ARG A 24 -10.60 -9.10 -9.24
C ARG A 24 -11.10 -7.75 -8.73
N VAL A 25 -10.21 -6.77 -8.65
CA VAL A 25 -10.46 -5.47 -8.03
C VAL A 25 -9.99 -4.37 -8.98
N PRO A 26 -10.84 -3.37 -9.27
CA PRO A 26 -10.43 -2.20 -10.04
C PRO A 26 -9.24 -1.47 -9.41
N ALA A 27 -8.31 -0.98 -10.23
CA ALA A 27 -7.08 -0.34 -9.77
C ALA A 27 -7.34 0.90 -8.88
N ASP A 28 -8.43 1.64 -9.12
CA ASP A 28 -8.84 2.78 -8.30
C ASP A 28 -9.26 2.38 -6.88
N VAL A 29 -9.91 1.21 -6.74
CA VAL A 29 -10.29 0.65 -5.44
C VAL A 29 -9.04 0.20 -4.67
N VAL A 30 -8.09 -0.45 -5.34
CA VAL A 30 -6.79 -0.82 -4.75
C VAL A 30 -6.03 0.43 -4.30
N ALA A 31 -5.94 1.45 -5.16
CA ALA A 31 -5.26 2.70 -4.85
C ALA A 31 -5.90 3.44 -3.66
N ARG A 32 -7.24 3.46 -3.58
CA ARG A 32 -7.95 4.07 -2.45
C ARG A 32 -7.64 3.35 -1.14
N HIS A 33 -7.76 2.02 -1.12
CA HIS A 33 -7.45 1.24 0.09
C HIS A 33 -5.98 1.36 0.50
N PHE A 34 -5.07 1.38 -0.47
CA PHE A 34 -3.65 1.62 -0.22
C PHE A 34 -3.42 2.99 0.43
N ALA A 35 -4.01 4.06 -0.11
CA ALA A 35 -3.88 5.41 0.43
C ALA A 35 -4.47 5.52 1.85
N ASP A 36 -5.64 4.93 2.10
CA ASP A 36 -6.26 4.88 3.43
C ASP A 36 -5.33 4.21 4.46
N ILE A 37 -4.65 3.13 4.05
CA ILE A 37 -3.71 2.41 4.91
C ILE A 37 -2.44 3.22 5.15
N VAL A 38 -1.85 3.83 4.12
CA VAL A 38 -0.70 4.74 4.28
C VAL A 38 -1.03 5.88 5.25
N GLY A 39 -2.22 6.47 5.12
CA GLY A 39 -2.71 7.54 6.00
C GLY A 39 -2.74 7.16 7.48
N ARG A 40 -3.00 5.88 7.82
CA ARG A 40 -2.98 5.39 9.22
C ARG A 40 -1.61 5.43 9.87
N TYR A 41 -0.55 5.48 9.07
CA TYR A 41 0.83 5.54 9.56
C TYR A 41 1.43 6.96 9.45
N GLU A 42 0.63 7.97 9.08
CA GLU A 42 1.06 9.36 9.18
C GLU A 42 1.41 9.71 10.64
N GLY A 43 2.56 10.36 10.83
CA GLY A 43 3.05 10.74 12.16
C GLY A 43 3.83 9.65 12.92
N VAL A 44 3.94 8.43 12.39
CA VAL A 44 4.75 7.37 13.03
C VAL A 44 6.25 7.67 12.84
N PRO A 45 7.06 7.66 13.92
CA PRO A 45 8.48 8.01 13.86
C PRO A 45 9.35 6.94 13.18
N VAL A 46 8.88 5.69 13.13
CA VAL A 46 9.59 4.57 12.50
C VAL A 46 8.96 4.26 11.14
N ARG A 47 9.54 4.80 10.08
CA ARG A 47 9.01 4.65 8.72
C ARG A 47 9.72 3.61 7.85
N THR A 48 10.84 3.06 8.33
CA THR A 48 11.66 2.07 7.62
C THR A 48 10.87 0.81 7.22
N PHE A 49 9.84 0.43 7.98
CA PHE A 49 9.02 -0.77 7.72
C PHE A 49 7.67 -0.47 7.09
N LEU A 50 7.39 0.81 6.83
CA LEU A 50 6.08 1.29 6.37
C LEU A 50 5.65 0.61 5.05
N PRO A 51 6.50 0.45 4.02
CA PRO A 51 6.10 -0.21 2.78
C PRO A 51 5.69 -1.68 2.99
N VAL A 52 6.37 -2.39 3.91
CA VAL A 52 6.07 -3.80 4.23
C VAL A 52 4.73 -3.92 4.94
N LEU A 53 4.47 -3.06 5.93
CA LEU A 53 3.23 -3.03 6.69
C LEU A 53 2.03 -2.66 5.80
N VAL A 54 2.18 -1.61 5.00
CA VAL A 54 1.14 -1.14 4.08
C VAL A 54 0.81 -2.23 3.06
N ARG A 55 1.83 -2.88 2.46
CA ARG A 55 1.62 -4.00 1.54
C ARG A 55 0.80 -5.10 2.21
N ARG A 56 1.22 -5.57 3.37
CA ARG A 56 0.57 -6.67 4.09
C ARG A 56 -0.89 -6.36 4.42
N GLN A 57 -1.14 -5.20 5.01
CA GLN A 57 -2.49 -4.81 5.43
C GLN A 57 -3.42 -4.58 4.25
N THR A 58 -2.91 -4.06 3.12
CA THR A 58 -3.69 -3.91 1.90
C THR A 58 -4.09 -5.28 1.34
N LYS A 59 -3.16 -6.25 1.32
CA LYS A 59 -3.47 -7.63 0.90
C LYS A 59 -4.50 -8.31 1.79
N GLU A 60 -4.35 -8.20 3.12
CA GLU A 60 -5.28 -8.76 4.08
C GLU A 60 -6.69 -8.18 3.90
N LEU A 61 -6.80 -6.86 3.68
CA LEU A 61 -8.07 -6.19 3.44
C LEU A 61 -8.74 -6.63 2.13
N LEU A 62 -7.96 -6.73 1.05
CA LEU A 62 -8.48 -7.12 -0.27
C LEU A 62 -8.89 -8.61 -0.29
N ALA A 63 -8.16 -9.48 0.41
CA ALA A 63 -8.48 -10.90 0.51
C ALA A 63 -9.70 -11.20 1.42
N SER A 64 -9.99 -10.31 2.40
CA SER A 64 -11.12 -10.49 3.33
C SER A 64 -12.47 -9.99 2.79
N ASN A 65 -12.49 -9.40 1.60
CA ASN A 65 -13.71 -8.95 0.90
C ASN A 65 -14.13 -9.90 -0.25
N GLU A 66 -13.54 -11.11 -0.31
CA GLU A 66 -14.09 -12.27 -1.03
C GLU A 66 -15.15 -12.98 -0.17
#